data_AF-A0A2E7HMW5-F1
#
_entry.id   AF-A0A2E7HMW5-F1
#
_cell.length_a   1.000
_cell.length_b   1.000
_cell.length_c   1.000
_cell.angle_alpha   90.00
_cell.angle_beta   90.00
_cell.angle_gamma   90.00
#
_symmetry.space_group_name_H-M   'P 1'
#
loop_
_entity.id
_entity.type
_entity.pdbx_description
1 polymer ?
#
loop_
_entity_poly.entity_id
_entity_poly.type
_entity_poly.pdbx_seq_one_letter_code
_entity_poly.pdbx_strand_id
1 'polypeptide(L)'
;MEPREVIKDHLILCEQVHALLLEENTWLKTEKRAPEMDLIERKQKILPQLDESLANLKKLKPEYFSPFDDSKKLVNESHSKLLQVFYLDRENEELLLKLTQSSERQTFNRFTSPPQEPGESQETLPDLESGIDEEGETTRG
;
A
#
# COMPACT_ATOMS: atom_id res chain seq x y z
N MET A 1 28.38 25.27 5.63
CA MET A 1 26.91 25.14 5.77
C MET A 1 26.58 25.60 7.17
N GLU A 2 25.68 26.55 7.31
CA GLU A 2 25.35 27.11 8.62
C GLU A 2 24.54 26.07 9.43
N PRO A 3 24.78 25.93 10.75
CA PRO A 3 24.05 25.00 11.63
C PRO A 3 22.54 25.14 11.54
N ARG A 4 22.06 26.38 11.37
CA ARG A 4 20.64 26.71 11.18
C ARG A 4 20.07 26.15 9.88
N GLU A 5 20.84 26.20 8.79
CA GLU A 5 20.43 25.66 7.49
C GLU A 5 20.25 24.15 7.57
N VAL A 6 21.16 23.44 8.26
CA VAL A 6 21.05 21.99 8.46
C VAL A 6 19.74 21.61 9.16
N ILE A 7 19.30 22.35 10.17
CA ILE A 7 18.01 22.07 10.85
C ILE A 7 16.83 22.36 9.92
N LYS A 8 16.87 23.47 9.16
CA LYS A 8 15.80 23.81 8.22
C LYS A 8 15.65 22.77 7.12
N ASP A 9 16.77 22.34 6.54
CA ASP A 9 16.77 21.32 5.50
C ASP A 9 16.25 19.98 6.03
N HIS A 10 16.60 19.64 7.27
CA HIS A 10 16.04 18.46 7.94
C HIS A 10 14.53 18.58 8.16
N LEU A 11 14.04 19.74 8.59
CA LEU A 11 12.61 19.98 8.77
C LEU A 11 11.84 19.82 7.45
N ILE A 12 12.36 20.41 6.36
CA ILE A 12 11.77 20.29 5.02
C ILE A 12 11.69 18.82 4.59
N LEU A 13 12.75 18.03 4.80
CA LEU A 13 12.73 16.61 4.51
C LEU A 13 11.69 15.86 5.35
N CYS A 14 11.57 16.16 6.64
CA CYS A 14 10.53 15.58 7.49
C CYS A 14 9.12 15.91 7.00
N GLU A 15 8.89 17.14 6.51
CA GLU A 15 7.61 17.56 5.94
C GLU A 15 7.29 16.82 4.63
N GLN A 16 8.29 16.63 3.76
CA GLN A 16 8.14 15.87 2.52
C GLN A 16 7.82 14.40 2.79
N VAL A 17 8.52 13.77 3.73
CA VAL A 17 8.23 12.39 4.15
C VAL A 17 6.83 12.28 4.74
N HIS A 18 6.44 13.21 5.60
CA HIS A 18 5.10 13.25 6.16
C HIS A 18 4.01 13.39 5.07
N ALA A 19 4.21 14.26 4.09
CA ALA A 19 3.28 14.42 2.97
C ALA A 19 3.15 13.13 2.14
N LEU A 20 4.27 12.45 1.88
CA LEU A 20 4.28 11.18 1.16
C LEU A 20 3.54 10.08 1.94
N LEU A 21 3.75 9.99 3.25
CA LEU A 21 3.03 9.04 4.10
C LEU A 21 1.53 9.35 4.19
N LEU A 22 1.13 10.62 4.10
CA LEU A 22 -0.29 11.00 4.04
C LEU A 22 -0.94 10.59 2.72
N GLU A 23 -0.20 10.73 1.62
CA GLU A 23 -0.63 10.24 0.31
C GLU A 23 -0.81 8.72 0.34
N GLU A 24 0.16 7.99 0.91
CA GLU A 24 0.07 6.54 1.12
C GLU A 24 -1.13 6.16 1.99
N ASN A 25 -1.34 6.87 3.12
CA ASN A 25 -2.46 6.63 4.01
C ASN A 25 -3.81 6.81 3.31
N THR A 26 -3.91 7.88 2.51
CA THR A 26 -5.11 8.19 1.74
C THR A 26 -5.37 7.09 0.71
N TRP A 27 -4.33 6.68 -0.02
CA TRP A 27 -4.40 5.57 -0.97
C TRP A 27 -4.89 4.28 -0.33
N LEU A 28 -4.29 3.87 0.79
CA LEU A 28 -4.65 2.65 1.51
C LEU A 28 -6.11 2.67 1.99
N LYS A 29 -6.63 3.84 2.38
CA LYS A 29 -8.02 4.02 2.80
C LYS A 29 -9.01 4.00 1.64
N THR A 30 -8.68 4.63 0.51
CA THR A 30 -9.60 4.77 -0.64
C THR A 30 -9.56 3.54 -1.55
N GLU A 31 -8.37 3.16 -1.98
CA GLU A 31 -8.16 2.11 -2.98
C GLU A 31 -8.20 0.71 -2.38
N LYS A 32 -7.92 0.59 -1.07
CA LYS A 32 -7.90 -0.69 -0.32
C LYS A 32 -7.05 -1.76 -1.01
N ARG A 33 -5.96 -1.35 -1.64
CA ARG A 33 -4.94 -2.20 -2.27
C ARG A 33 -3.55 -1.63 -1.98
N ALA A 34 -2.52 -2.41 -2.26
CA ALA A 34 -1.14 -1.97 -2.11
C ALA A 34 -0.87 -0.67 -2.91
N PRO A 35 0.02 0.22 -2.42
CA PRO A 35 0.42 1.42 -3.14
C PRO A 35 1.03 1.10 -4.50
N GLU A 36 0.89 2.04 -5.44
CA GLU A 36 1.52 1.91 -6.76
C GLU A 36 3.04 2.02 -6.68
N MET A 37 3.71 1.47 -7.70
CA MET A 37 5.17 1.47 -7.80
C MET A 37 5.76 2.87 -7.73
N ASP A 38 5.08 3.89 -8.27
CA ASP A 38 5.51 5.29 -8.20
C ASP A 38 5.65 5.79 -6.76
N LEU A 39 4.68 5.49 -5.89
CA LEU A 39 4.70 5.90 -4.48
C LEU A 39 5.82 5.19 -3.72
N ILE A 40 6.02 3.91 -4.02
CA ILE A 40 7.12 3.10 -3.45
C ILE A 40 8.48 3.66 -3.86
N GLU A 41 8.66 4.00 -5.14
CA GLU A 41 9.91 4.58 -5.65
C GLU A 41 10.21 5.95 -5.01
N ARG A 42 9.19 6.80 -4.84
CA ARG A 42 9.33 8.08 -4.12
C ARG A 42 9.77 7.85 -2.67
N LYS A 43 9.19 6.86 -1.98
CA LYS A 43 9.57 6.50 -0.59
C LYS A 43 11.01 6.00 -0.53
N GLN A 44 11.42 5.15 -1.47
CA GLN A 44 12.79 4.63 -1.54
C GLN A 44 13.83 5.72 -1.82
N LYS A 45 13.48 6.77 -2.59
CA LYS A 45 14.40 7.89 -2.89
C LYS A 45 14.56 8.85 -1.72
N ILE A 46 13.51 9.08 -0.94
CA ILE A 46 13.52 10.10 0.13
C ILE A 46 14.11 9.58 1.45
N LEU A 47 13.96 8.29 1.77
CA LEU A 47 14.47 7.72 3.03
C LEU A 47 16.00 7.86 3.19
N PRO A 48 16.84 7.60 2.17
CA PRO A 48 18.29 7.81 2.28
C PRO A 48 18.66 9.28 2.52
N GLN A 49 17.89 10.23 1.95
CA GLN A 49 18.11 11.66 2.15
C GLN A 49 17.76 12.08 3.58
N LEU A 50 16.69 11.50 4.15
CA LEU A 50 16.33 11.72 5.54
C LEU A 50 17.42 11.18 6.49
N ASP A 51 17.96 10.00 6.21
CA ASP A 51 19.05 9.39 7.01
C ASP A 51 20.33 10.24 6.97
N GLU A 52 20.73 10.71 5.78
CA GLU A 52 21.89 11.58 5.62
C GLU A 52 21.69 12.92 6.37
N SER A 53 20.51 13.52 6.23
CA SER A 53 20.14 14.75 6.93
C SER A 53 20.17 14.57 8.44
N LEU A 54 19.65 13.45 8.96
CA LEU A 54 19.70 13.13 10.39
C LEU A 54 21.14 12.93 10.88
N ALA A 55 21.99 12.28 10.08
CA ALA A 55 23.41 12.13 10.41
C ALA A 55 24.12 13.48 10.49
N ASN A 56 23.76 14.43 9.61
CA ASN A 56 24.29 15.79 9.65
C ASN A 56 23.76 16.59 10.85
N LEU A 57 22.47 16.44 11.18
CA LEU A 57 21.87 17.05 12.37
C LEU A 57 22.57 16.58 13.67
N LYS A 58 22.87 15.28 13.78
CA LYS A 58 23.57 14.69 14.93
C LYS A 58 25.00 15.20 15.13
N LYS A 59 25.64 15.73 14.08
CA LYS A 59 26.99 16.31 14.16
C LYS A 59 26.98 17.75 14.71
N LEU A 60 25.81 18.39 14.78
CA LEU A 60 25.70 19.74 15.31
C LEU A 60 25.90 19.73 16.82
N LYS A 61 26.76 20.62 17.31
CA LYS A 61 27.00 20.85 18.74
C LYS A 61 26.18 22.05 19.23
N PRO A 62 25.77 22.06 20.52
CA PRO A 62 25.09 23.20 21.13
C PRO A 62 25.83 24.54 20.93
N GLU A 63 27.16 24.48 20.92
CA GLU A 63 28.07 25.63 20.74
C GLU A 63 27.95 26.31 19.37
N TYR A 64 27.37 25.64 18.38
CA TYR A 64 27.18 26.18 17.04
C TYR A 64 25.87 26.96 16.89
N PHE A 65 25.07 27.07 17.95
CA PHE A 65 23.81 27.81 17.92
C PHE A 65 23.93 29.15 18.63
N SER A 66 23.51 30.21 17.94
CA SER A 66 23.33 31.52 18.55
C SER A 66 22.16 31.50 19.56
N PRO A 67 22.32 32.10 20.75
CA PRO A 67 21.23 32.25 21.71
C PRO A 67 20.12 33.21 21.23
N PHE A 68 20.37 33.97 20.16
CA PHE A 68 19.42 34.93 19.58
C PHE A 68 18.66 34.38 18.37
N ASP A 69 18.96 33.17 17.91
CA ASP A 69 18.34 32.58 16.72
C ASP A 69 17.11 31.69 17.07
N ASP A 70 16.34 31.36 16.03
CA ASP A 70 15.17 30.47 16.07
C ASP A 70 15.54 28.97 16.10
N SER A 71 16.81 28.62 16.24
CA SER A 71 17.32 27.23 16.21
C SER A 71 16.57 26.30 17.18
N LYS A 72 16.27 26.76 18.40
CA LYS A 72 15.49 25.98 19.38
C LYS A 72 14.07 25.70 18.90
N LYS A 73 13.43 26.66 18.23
CA LYS A 73 12.09 26.51 17.65
C LYS A 73 12.13 25.48 16.52
N LEU A 74 13.10 25.60 15.62
CA LEU A 74 13.27 24.70 14.48
C LEU A 74 13.55 23.24 14.90
N VAL A 75 14.33 23.04 15.96
CA VAL A 75 14.56 21.70 16.53
C VAL A 75 13.28 21.11 17.08
N ASN A 76 12.49 21.89 17.84
CA ASN A 76 11.21 21.42 18.38
C ASN A 76 10.19 21.11 17.27
N GLU A 77 10.15 21.93 16.21
CA GLU A 77 9.31 21.70 15.03
C GLU A 77 9.72 20.41 14.31
N SER A 78 11.02 20.21 14.09
CA SER A 78 11.56 18.99 13.48
C SER A 78 11.20 17.75 14.30
N HIS A 79 11.39 17.81 15.61
CA HIS A 79 11.04 16.72 16.52
C HIS A 79 9.53 16.39 16.49
N SER A 80 8.69 17.43 16.53
CA SER A 80 7.23 17.26 16.45
C SER A 80 6.81 16.63 15.12
N LYS A 81 7.45 17.02 14.02
CA LYS A 81 7.19 16.46 12.69
C LYS A 81 7.63 15.00 12.59
N LEU A 82 8.79 14.62 13.13
CA LEU A 82 9.25 13.23 13.18
C LEU A 82 8.27 12.33 13.95
N LEU A 83 7.72 12.80 15.06
CA LEU A 83 6.69 12.05 15.78
C LEU A 83 5.45 11.82 14.90
N GLN A 84 4.97 12.84 14.19
CA GLN A 84 3.86 12.70 13.25
C GLN A 84 4.16 11.67 12.16
N VAL A 85 5.37 11.70 11.60
CA VAL A 85 5.85 10.70 10.63
C VAL A 85 5.76 9.28 11.20
N PHE A 86 6.24 9.05 12.43
CA PHE A 86 6.19 7.72 13.05
C PHE A 86 4.76 7.22 13.32
N TYR A 87 3.88 8.10 13.80
CA TYR A 87 2.49 7.72 14.03
C TYR A 87 1.80 7.33 12.71
N LEU A 88 2.04 8.10 11.66
CA LEU A 88 1.43 7.87 10.36
C LEU A 88 1.99 6.63 9.66
N ASP A 89 3.30 6.38 9.77
CA ASP A 89 3.93 5.18 9.21
C ASP A 89 3.38 3.91 9.88
N ARG A 90 3.23 3.93 11.21
CA ARG A 90 2.58 2.84 11.95
C ARG A 90 1.13 2.65 11.50
N GLU A 91 0.36 3.72 11.30
CA GLU A 91 -1.01 3.62 10.82
C GLU A 91 -1.06 2.99 9.42
N ASN A 92 -0.14 3.38 8.52
CA ASN A 92 -0.03 2.82 7.18
C ASN A 92 0.33 1.32 7.23
N GLU A 93 1.24 0.92 8.12
CA GLU A 93 1.58 -0.48 8.34
C GLU A 93 0.36 -1.29 8.83
N GLU A 94 -0.38 -0.76 9.80
CA GLU A 94 -1.60 -1.41 10.30
C GLU A 94 -2.68 -1.55 9.21
N LEU A 95 -2.82 -0.57 8.32
CA LEU A 95 -3.73 -0.64 7.16
C LEU A 95 -3.27 -1.70 6.16
N LEU A 96 -1.99 -1.71 5.80
CA LEU A 96 -1.39 -2.71 4.91
C LEU A 96 -1.59 -4.13 5.44
N LEU A 97 -1.31 -4.37 6.72
CA LEU A 97 -1.52 -5.67 7.37
C LEU A 97 -2.98 -6.14 7.30
N LYS A 98 -3.95 -5.23 7.49
CA LYS A 98 -5.37 -5.57 7.38
C LYS A 98 -5.75 -5.95 5.94
N LEU A 99 -5.19 -5.28 4.94
CA LEU A 99 -5.46 -5.59 3.54
C LEU A 99 -4.87 -6.95 3.14
N THR A 100 -3.65 -7.25 3.56
CA THR A 100 -2.99 -8.54 3.23
C THR A 100 -3.65 -9.71 3.95
N GLN A 101 -3.94 -9.60 5.25
CA GLN A 101 -4.59 -10.68 6.02
C GLN A 101 -6.03 -10.97 5.55
N SER A 102 -6.77 -9.94 5.12
CA SER A 102 -8.13 -10.14 4.57
C SER A 102 -8.10 -10.92 3.26
N SER A 103 -7.08 -10.69 2.43
CA SER A 103 -6.87 -11.44 1.19
C SER A 103 -6.51 -12.92 1.46
N GLU A 104 -5.69 -13.21 2.48
CA GLU A 104 -5.30 -14.58 2.82
C GLU A 104 -6.45 -15.43 3.40
N ARG A 105 -7.35 -14.81 4.17
CA ARG A 105 -8.57 -15.51 4.63
C ARG A 105 -9.52 -15.86 3.49
N GLN A 106 -9.60 -15.02 2.46
CA GLN A 106 -10.40 -15.29 1.26
C GLN A 106 -9.83 -16.46 0.45
N THR A 107 -8.50 -16.55 0.29
CA THR A 107 -7.86 -17.69 -0.38
C THR A 107 -8.01 -18.98 0.42
N PHE A 108 -7.90 -18.95 1.76
CA PHE A 108 -8.08 -20.16 2.57
C PHE A 108 -9.52 -20.71 2.48
N ASN A 109 -10.53 -19.84 2.52
CA ASN A 109 -11.94 -20.25 2.37
C ASN A 109 -12.26 -20.87 0.99
N ARG A 110 -11.50 -20.51 -0.06
CA ARG A 110 -11.63 -21.13 -1.39
C ARG A 110 -11.15 -22.59 -1.39
N PHE A 111 -10.20 -22.96 -0.54
CA PHE A 111 -9.70 -24.34 -0.43
C PHE A 111 -10.44 -25.20 0.60
N THR A 112 -11.19 -24.58 1.52
CA THR A 112 -12.04 -25.30 2.49
C THR A 112 -13.50 -25.39 2.08
N SER A 113 -13.84 -24.93 0.87
CA SER A 113 -15.12 -25.27 0.27
C SER A 113 -15.12 -26.79 0.04
N PRO A 114 -16.04 -27.56 0.63
CA PRO A 114 -16.10 -29.00 0.39
C PRO A 114 -16.20 -29.24 -1.12
N PRO A 115 -15.63 -30.33 -1.65
CA PRO A 115 -15.86 -30.70 -3.04
C PRO A 115 -17.37 -30.67 -3.26
N GLN A 116 -17.83 -29.86 -4.21
CA GLN A 116 -19.17 -30.04 -4.74
C GLN A 116 -19.22 -31.49 -5.20
N GLU A 117 -19.98 -32.33 -4.51
CA GLU A 117 -20.20 -33.71 -4.93
C GLU A 117 -20.69 -33.66 -6.38
N PRO A 118 -20.12 -34.44 -7.31
CA PRO A 118 -20.78 -34.71 -8.57
C PRO A 118 -21.98 -35.62 -8.27
N GLY A 119 -23.02 -35.05 -7.67
CA GLY A 119 -24.33 -35.67 -7.50
C GLY A 119 -25.08 -35.59 -8.82
N GLU A 120 -25.40 -36.77 -9.34
CA GLU A 120 -26.05 -37.05 -10.61
C GLU A 120 -27.30 -36.20 -10.90
N SER A 121 -27.32 -35.67 -12.13
CA SER A 121 -28.41 -35.72 -13.11
C SER A 121 -29.80 -35.21 -12.72
N GLN A 122 -30.15 -34.00 -13.18
CA GLN A 122 -31.51 -33.70 -13.66
C GLN A 122 -31.55 -32.42 -14.51
N GLU A 123 -31.12 -32.52 -15.78
CA GLU A 123 -31.80 -31.77 -16.85
C GLU A 123 -32.23 -32.79 -17.90
N THR A 124 -33.50 -33.16 -17.77
CA THR A 124 -34.32 -33.80 -18.80
C THR A 124 -34.06 -33.12 -20.14
N LEU A 125 -33.54 -33.89 -21.11
CA LEU A 125 -33.57 -33.53 -22.52
C LEU A 125 -35.01 -33.13 -22.88
N PRO A 126 -35.25 -31.99 -23.54
CA PRO A 126 -36.53 -31.75 -24.15
C PRO A 126 -36.72 -32.74 -25.30
N ASP A 127 -37.84 -33.45 -25.20
CA ASP A 127 -38.47 -34.24 -26.24
C ASP A 127 -38.49 -33.46 -27.56
N LEU A 128 -37.80 -33.98 -28.58
CA LEU A 128 -37.86 -33.48 -29.94
C LEU A 128 -38.57 -34.50 -30.83
N GLU A 129 -39.84 -34.80 -30.55
CA GLU A 129 -40.76 -35.22 -31.60
C GLU A 129 -41.37 -33.99 -32.27
N SER A 130 -40.90 -33.69 -33.49
CA SER A 130 -41.81 -33.40 -34.59
C SER A 130 -41.08 -33.62 -35.91
N GLY A 131 -41.57 -34.61 -36.64
CA GLY A 131 -40.99 -35.12 -37.85
C GLY A 131 -40.96 -34.12 -39.00
N ILE A 132 -40.03 -34.39 -39.91
CA ILE A 132 -40.18 -34.04 -41.31
C ILE A 132 -39.71 -35.27 -42.08
N ASP A 133 -40.67 -35.87 -42.78
CA ASP A 133 -40.50 -36.95 -43.75
C ASP A 133 -39.36 -36.66 -44.73
N GLU A 134 -38.56 -37.68 -45.04
CA GLU A 134 -38.13 -37.90 -46.43
C GLU A 134 -37.75 -39.37 -46.64
N GLU A 135 -38.55 -40.02 -47.49
CA GLU A 135 -38.38 -41.38 -47.99
C GLU A 135 -37.08 -41.50 -48.80
N GLY A 136 -36.38 -42.62 -48.65
CA GLY A 136 -35.12 -42.87 -49.35
C GLY A 136 -34.67 -44.32 -49.25
N GLU A 137 -35.43 -45.18 -49.91
CA GLU A 137 -35.21 -46.60 -50.17
C GLU A 137 -33.79 -46.96 -50.67
N THR A 138 -33.36 -48.19 -50.38
CA THR A 138 -32.53 -49.10 -51.22
C THR A 138 -31.26 -49.67 -50.56
N THR A 139 -31.47 -50.82 -49.93
CA THR A 139 -30.70 -52.09 -49.95
C THR A 139 -29.17 -52.09 -49.94
N ARG A 140 -28.68 -52.79 -48.92
CA ARG A 140 -27.40 -53.51 -48.81
C ARG A 140 -27.29 -54.59 -49.92
N GLY A 141 -26.13 -54.64 -50.56
CA GLY A 141 -25.62 -55.76 -51.35
C GLY A 141 -24.13 -55.86 -51.16
#